data_AF-A0A932DSA7-F1
#
_entry.id   AF-A0A932DSA7-F1
#
_cell.length_a   1.000
_cell.length_b   1.000
_cell.length_c   1.000
_cell.angle_alpha   90.00
_cell.angle_beta   90.00
_cell.angle_gamma   90.00
#
_symmetry.space_group_name_H-M   'P 1'
#
loop_
_entity.id
_entity.type
_entity.pdbx_description
1 polymer ?
#
loop_
_entity_poly.entity_id
_entity_poly.type
_entity_poly.pdbx_seq_one_letter_code
_entity_poly.pdbx_strand_id
1 'polypeptide(L)'
;MTASDFQTTAGQVEVVNPDLYLATLTDKKASLEIEAEVSLGVGYEPVERRKKEKIAIGSIALDAIYTPIRKVKFVVVNMRVGDRTDFNKLVFEIETDGSIKPETAFKKAVDILDEHIKILGSIEIEPEEVTAAPKKVSKKSKKTE
;
A
#
# COMPACT_ATOMS: atom_id res chain seq x y z
N MET A 1 -10.32 -10.60 28.92
CA MET A 1 -10.28 -11.28 27.62
C MET A 1 -9.22 -10.62 26.76
N THR A 2 -8.26 -11.40 26.31
CA THR A 2 -7.13 -11.00 25.46
C THR A 2 -7.22 -11.68 24.10
N ALA A 3 -6.44 -11.24 23.11
CA ALA A 3 -6.46 -11.84 21.78
C ALA A 3 -6.02 -13.31 21.77
N SER A 4 -5.26 -13.75 22.76
CA SER A 4 -4.94 -15.17 22.99
C SER A 4 -6.16 -16.07 23.20
N ASP A 5 -7.31 -15.50 23.59
CA ASP A 5 -8.54 -16.26 23.86
C ASP A 5 -9.26 -16.68 22.56
N PHE A 6 -8.84 -16.19 21.39
CA PHE A 6 -9.41 -16.60 20.11
C PHE A 6 -9.01 -18.03 19.72
N GLN A 7 -10.02 -18.86 19.45
CA GLN A 7 -9.82 -20.18 18.88
C GLN A 7 -9.65 -20.07 17.36
N THR A 8 -8.41 -20.02 16.90
CA THR A 8 -8.10 -19.98 15.46
C THR A 8 -8.29 -21.35 14.81
N THR A 9 -8.81 -21.36 13.57
CA THR A 9 -8.90 -22.57 12.75
C THR A 9 -7.51 -23.19 12.55
N ALA A 10 -7.39 -24.48 12.87
CA ALA A 10 -6.15 -25.24 13.01
C ALA A 10 -5.06 -24.95 11.95
N GLY A 11 -4.17 -24.00 12.26
CA GLY A 11 -2.92 -23.72 11.54
C GLY A 11 -3.01 -22.78 10.33
N GLN A 12 -4.19 -22.22 10.02
CA GLN A 12 -4.33 -21.29 8.89
C GLN A 12 -4.16 -19.81 9.28
N VAL A 13 -4.43 -19.49 10.54
CA VAL A 13 -4.40 -18.13 11.07
C VAL A 13 -3.59 -18.13 12.36
N GLU A 14 -2.71 -17.14 12.50
CA GLU A 14 -1.89 -16.93 13.69
C GLU A 14 -2.16 -15.54 14.25
N VAL A 15 -2.35 -15.44 15.57
CA VAL A 15 -2.51 -14.16 16.26
C VAL A 15 -1.13 -13.62 16.60
N VAL A 16 -0.72 -12.55 15.91
CA VAL A 16 0.61 -11.94 16.06
C VAL A 16 0.78 -11.23 17.42
N ASN A 17 -0.31 -10.76 18.03
CA ASN A 17 -0.31 -9.97 19.26
C ASN A 17 -1.24 -10.58 20.34
N PRO A 18 -0.87 -11.72 20.95
CA PRO A 18 -1.75 -12.47 21.86
C PRO A 18 -2.17 -11.67 23.11
N ASP A 19 -1.33 -10.76 23.59
CA ASP A 19 -1.56 -9.99 24.82
C ASP A 19 -2.50 -8.79 24.63
N LEU A 20 -3.03 -8.59 23.42
CA LEU A 20 -3.92 -7.47 23.13
C LEU A 20 -5.18 -7.55 24.01
N TYR A 21 -5.38 -6.56 24.86
CA TYR A 21 -6.59 -6.43 25.68
C TYR A 21 -7.81 -6.13 24.81
N LEU A 22 -8.86 -6.93 24.94
CA LEU A 22 -10.11 -6.78 24.19
C LEU A 22 -11.25 -6.28 25.06
N ALA A 23 -11.50 -6.93 26.19
CA ALA A 23 -12.61 -6.60 27.07
C ALA A 23 -12.42 -7.14 28.50
N THR A 24 -13.11 -6.51 29.45
CA THR A 24 -13.30 -6.97 30.83
C THR A 24 -14.77 -7.30 31.05
N LEU A 25 -15.05 -8.47 31.65
CA LEU A 25 -16.38 -8.85 32.08
C LEU A 25 -16.59 -8.43 33.54
N THR A 26 -17.60 -7.60 33.79
CA THR A 26 -17.84 -6.98 35.11
C THR A 26 -18.54 -7.92 36.10
N ASP A 27 -19.37 -8.85 35.61
CA ASP A 27 -20.12 -9.81 36.44
C ASP A 27 -19.63 -11.24 36.15
N LYS A 28 -19.59 -12.08 37.20
CA LYS A 28 -19.23 -13.50 37.12
C LYS A 28 -20.21 -14.32 36.28
N LYS A 29 -21.44 -13.83 36.09
CA LYS A 29 -22.45 -14.48 35.24
C LYS A 29 -22.50 -13.94 33.81
N ALA A 30 -21.71 -12.92 33.47
CA ALA A 30 -21.68 -12.38 32.12
C ALA A 30 -20.93 -13.33 31.18
N SER A 31 -21.54 -13.64 30.03
CA SER A 31 -20.92 -14.41 28.94
C SER A 31 -20.74 -13.52 27.72
N LEU A 32 -19.59 -13.61 27.08
CA LEU A 32 -19.27 -12.91 25.83
C LEU A 32 -18.84 -13.94 24.80
N GLU A 33 -19.52 -13.95 23.67
CA GLU A 33 -19.22 -14.81 22.52
C GLU A 33 -18.93 -13.89 21.33
N ILE A 34 -17.78 -14.11 20.69
CA ILE A 34 -17.32 -13.32 19.55
C ILE A 34 -16.93 -14.28 18.44
N GLU A 35 -17.52 -14.08 17.27
CA GLU A 35 -17.11 -14.71 16.02
C GLU A 35 -16.51 -13.63 15.12
N ALA A 36 -15.31 -13.88 14.60
CA ALA A 36 -14.58 -12.96 13.74
C ALA A 36 -14.23 -13.65 12.43
N GLU A 37 -14.59 -13.02 11.32
CA GLU A 37 -14.22 -13.45 9.98
C GLU A 37 -12.95 -12.72 9.53
N VAL A 38 -11.96 -13.47 9.04
CA VAL A 38 -10.68 -12.95 8.56
C VAL A 38 -10.51 -13.34 7.10
N SER A 39 -10.14 -12.38 6.26
CA SER A 39 -9.90 -12.58 4.83
C SER A 39 -8.53 -12.02 4.43
N LEU A 40 -8.02 -12.50 3.28
CA LEU A 40 -6.81 -11.97 2.66
C LEU A 40 -7.19 -10.88 1.66
N GLY A 41 -6.48 -9.76 1.70
CA GLY A 41 -6.71 -8.63 0.82
C GLY A 41 -5.47 -7.77 0.65
N VAL A 42 -5.63 -6.62 0.00
CA VAL A 42 -4.54 -5.68 -0.27
C VAL A 42 -4.93 -4.29 0.19
N GLY A 43 -4.04 -3.64 0.94
CA GLY A 43 -4.20 -2.25 1.36
C GLY A 43 -5.26 -2.07 2.44
N TYR A 44 -6.17 -1.13 2.20
CA TYR A 44 -7.22 -0.74 3.12
C TYR A 44 -8.57 -0.82 2.41
N GLU A 45 -9.54 -1.46 3.05
CA GLU A 45 -10.90 -1.55 2.53
C GLU A 45 -11.90 -1.06 3.57
N PRO A 46 -12.54 0.10 3.32
CA PRO A 46 -13.57 0.62 4.21
C PRO A 46 -14.87 -0.19 4.07
N VAL A 47 -15.64 -0.26 5.15
CA VAL A 47 -16.91 -1.00 5.21
C VAL A 47 -17.87 -0.60 4.08
N GLU A 48 -17.92 0.68 3.70
CA GLU A 48 -18.85 1.17 2.67
C GLU A 48 -18.58 0.57 1.29
N ARG A 49 -17.37 0.03 1.06
CA ARG A 49 -17.01 -0.62 -0.21
C ARG A 49 -17.48 -2.07 -0.28
N ARG A 50 -17.76 -2.72 0.86
CA ARG A 50 -18.20 -4.13 0.96
C ARG A 50 -19.70 -4.37 0.75
N LYS A 51 -20.45 -3.38 0.25
CA LYS A 51 -21.93 -3.41 0.04
C LYS A 51 -22.52 -4.62 -0.71
N LYS A 52 -21.69 -5.51 -1.28
CA LYS A 52 -22.12 -6.73 -1.97
C LYS A 52 -22.09 -7.98 -1.11
N GLU A 53 -21.45 -7.95 0.06
CA GLU A 53 -21.45 -9.09 0.98
C GLU A 53 -22.78 -9.12 1.74
N LYS A 54 -23.44 -10.29 1.74
CA LYS A 54 -24.62 -10.52 2.57
C LYS A 54 -24.17 -10.60 4.02
N ILE A 55 -24.07 -9.45 4.69
CA ILE A 55 -23.76 -9.38 6.11
C ILE A 55 -24.91 -10.06 6.87
N ALA A 56 -24.57 -11.02 7.73
CA ALA A 56 -25.55 -11.70 8.55
C ALA A 56 -26.21 -10.72 9.54
N ILE A 57 -27.48 -10.98 9.87
CA ILE A 57 -28.21 -10.14 10.82
C ILE A 57 -27.53 -10.30 12.19
N GLY A 58 -27.12 -9.17 12.79
CA GLY A 58 -26.42 -9.14 14.08
C GLY A 58 -24.90 -8.98 13.96
N SER A 59 -24.33 -9.01 12.75
CA SER A 59 -22.90 -8.76 12.54
C SER A 59 -22.58 -7.26 12.53
N ILE A 60 -21.45 -6.90 13.13
CA ILE A 60 -20.89 -5.55 13.09
C ILE A 60 -19.77 -5.53 12.07
N ALA A 61 -19.93 -4.78 11.00
CA ALA A 61 -18.90 -4.63 9.98
C ALA A 61 -17.81 -3.65 10.45
N LEU A 62 -16.55 -4.05 10.25
CA LEU A 62 -15.36 -3.24 10.53
C LEU A 62 -14.53 -3.06 9.26
N ASP A 63 -13.79 -1.96 9.22
CA ASP A 63 -12.83 -1.70 8.15
C ASP A 63 -11.73 -2.77 8.17
N ALA A 64 -11.29 -3.22 7.00
CA ALA A 64 -10.21 -4.21 6.90
C ALA A 64 -8.93 -3.50 6.54
N ILE A 65 -7.97 -3.64 7.45
CA ILE A 65 -6.60 -3.19 7.27
C ILE A 65 -5.79 -4.43 6.91
N TYR A 66 -5.60 -4.66 5.62
CA TYR A 66 -4.79 -5.77 5.12
C TYR A 66 -3.30 -5.43 5.05
N THR A 67 -2.97 -4.13 5.08
CA THR A 67 -1.58 -3.68 5.07
C THR A 67 -0.90 -3.91 6.42
N PRO A 68 0.25 -4.63 6.47
CA PRO A 68 1.04 -4.78 7.68
C PRO A 68 1.90 -3.53 7.98
N ILE A 69 1.83 -2.51 7.13
CA ILE A 69 2.55 -1.24 7.29
C ILE A 69 1.66 -0.24 8.02
N ARG A 70 2.13 0.27 9.16
CA ARG A 70 1.46 1.31 9.96
C ARG A 70 1.81 2.71 9.50
N LYS A 71 3.10 2.96 9.24
CA LYS A 71 3.60 4.28 8.90
C LYS A 71 4.86 4.18 8.05
N VAL A 72 4.96 5.07 7.07
CA VAL A 72 6.17 5.27 6.28
C VAL A 72 6.46 6.75 6.20
N LYS A 73 7.71 7.10 6.43
CA LYS A 73 8.24 8.45 6.23
C LYS A 73 9.54 8.33 5.46
N PHE A 74 9.80 9.29 4.58
CA PHE A 74 11.09 9.42 3.93
C PHE A 74 11.56 10.87 3.97
N VAL A 75 12.89 11.04 3.99
CA VAL A 75 13.53 12.35 3.91
C VAL A 75 14.68 12.26 2.93
N VAL A 76 14.78 13.26 2.06
CA VAL A 76 15.90 13.44 1.13
C VAL A 76 16.84 14.48 1.72
N VAL A 77 18.11 14.13 1.88
CA VAL A 77 19.15 15.00 2.44
C VAL A 77 20.28 15.11 1.43
N ASN A 78 20.77 16.32 1.18
CA ASN A 78 21.96 16.50 0.34
C ASN A 78 23.18 15.87 1.00
N MET A 79 23.93 15.09 0.22
CA MET A 79 25.11 14.39 0.69
C MET A 79 26.31 14.77 -0.17
N ARG A 80 27.40 15.17 0.49
CA ARG A 80 28.70 15.31 -0.18
C ARG A 80 29.41 13.96 -0.17
N VAL A 81 29.82 13.48 -1.33
CA VAL A 81 30.59 12.25 -1.49
C VAL A 81 31.92 12.62 -2.16
N GLY A 82 33.00 12.64 -1.38
CA GLY A 82 34.29 13.17 -1.82
C GLY A 82 34.16 14.66 -2.16
N ASP A 83 34.53 15.03 -3.39
CA ASP A 83 34.44 16.42 -3.88
C ASP A 83 33.12 16.77 -4.56
N ARG A 84 32.25 15.78 -4.79
CA ARG A 84 30.95 15.98 -5.43
C ARG A 84 29.85 16.21 -4.40
N THR A 85 29.03 17.24 -4.62
CA THR A 85 27.93 17.68 -3.73
C THR A 85 26.54 17.41 -4.28
N ASP A 86 26.43 16.71 -5.40
CA ASP A 86 25.19 16.45 -6.15
C ASP A 86 24.49 15.14 -5.76
N PHE A 87 25.01 14.42 -4.76
CA PHE A 87 24.39 13.19 -4.27
C PHE A 87 23.26 13.48 -3.29
N ASN A 88 22.22 12.63 -3.35
CA ASN A 88 21.10 12.65 -2.42
C ASN A 88 21.16 11.40 -1.53
N LYS A 89 21.06 11.58 -0.22
CA LYS A 89 20.83 10.51 0.75
C LYS A 89 19.34 10.41 1.03
N LEU A 90 18.78 9.23 0.78
CA LEU A 90 17.39 8.92 1.09
C LEU A 90 17.33 8.14 2.41
N VAL A 91 16.57 8.64 3.37
CA VAL A 91 16.37 8.00 4.68
C VAL A 91 14.91 7.61 4.80
N PHE A 92 14.65 6.31 4.98
CA PHE A 92 13.32 5.77 5.23
C PHE A 92 13.13 5.41 6.71
N GLU A 93 11.96 5.72 7.24
CA GLU A 93 11.48 5.30 8.54
C GLU A 93 10.18 4.52 8.30
N ILE A 94 10.20 3.22 8.59
CA ILE A 94 9.11 2.29 8.31
C ILE A 94 8.70 1.61 9.61
N GLU A 95 7.42 1.73 9.94
CA GLU A 95 6.79 1.11 11.10
C GLU A 95 5.81 0.04 10.64
N THR A 96 5.97 -1.19 11.15
CA THR A 96 5.09 -2.33 10.86
C THR A 96 4.31 -2.74 12.11
N ASP A 97 3.23 -3.47 11.91
CA ASP A 97 2.37 -4.00 12.99
C ASP A 97 2.93 -5.26 13.67
N GLY A 98 4.12 -5.72 13.27
CA GLY A 98 4.77 -6.93 13.77
C GLY A 98 4.51 -8.18 12.92
N SER A 99 3.54 -8.17 12.00
CA SER A 99 3.22 -9.31 11.12
C SER A 99 4.37 -9.61 10.14
N ILE A 100 5.08 -8.58 9.70
CA ILE A 100 6.30 -8.70 8.88
C ILE A 100 7.39 -7.74 9.37
N LYS A 101 8.66 -8.13 9.15
CA LYS A 101 9.80 -7.24 9.42
C LYS A 101 9.82 -6.07 8.42
N PRO A 102 10.18 -4.85 8.84
CA PRO A 102 10.25 -3.68 7.95
C PRO A 102 11.15 -3.88 6.73
N GLU A 103 12.30 -4.54 6.91
CA GLU A 103 13.25 -4.84 5.84
C GLU A 103 12.65 -5.76 4.76
N THR A 104 11.95 -6.81 5.21
CA THR A 104 11.25 -7.75 4.31
C THR A 104 10.12 -7.05 3.57
N ALA A 105 9.40 -6.15 4.25
CA ALA A 105 8.35 -5.35 3.64
C ALA A 105 8.91 -4.43 2.54
N PHE A 106 10.02 -3.75 2.84
CA PHE A 106 10.69 -2.87 1.89
C PHE A 106 11.19 -3.64 0.67
N LYS A 107 11.81 -4.82 0.88
CA LYS A 107 12.25 -5.68 -0.23
C LYS A 107 11.09 -6.09 -1.12
N LYS A 108 9.97 -6.56 -0.54
CA LYS A 108 8.76 -6.90 -1.31
C LYS A 108 8.24 -5.71 -2.11
N ALA A 109 8.27 -4.50 -1.54
CA ALA A 109 7.84 -3.30 -2.26
C ALA A 109 8.74 -2.99 -3.47
N VAL A 110 10.06 -3.17 -3.34
CA VAL A 110 11.01 -3.01 -4.45
C VAL A 110 10.79 -4.07 -5.52
N ASP A 111 10.58 -5.33 -5.13
CA ASP A 111 10.34 -6.43 -6.07
C ASP A 111 9.06 -6.18 -6.88
N ILE A 112 7.97 -5.77 -6.22
CA ILE A 112 6.70 -5.39 -6.89
C ILE A 112 6.94 -4.21 -7.85
N LEU A 113 7.69 -3.19 -7.44
CA LEU A 113 7.98 -2.03 -8.29
C LEU A 113 8.78 -2.44 -9.54
N ASP A 114 9.79 -3.30 -9.39
CA ASP A 114 10.61 -3.80 -10.49
C ASP A 114 9.77 -4.60 -11.49
N GLU A 115 8.87 -5.47 -11.01
CA GLU A 115 7.90 -6.19 -11.86
C GLU A 115 7.06 -5.23 -12.71
N HIS A 116 6.54 -4.15 -12.12
CA HIS A 116 5.75 -3.17 -12.85
C HIS A 116 6.59 -2.37 -13.86
N ILE A 117 7.82 -2.00 -13.51
CA ILE A 117 8.71 -1.25 -14.41
C ILE A 117 9.14 -2.11 -15.60
N LYS A 118 9.37 -3.42 -15.41
CA LYS A 118 9.71 -4.34 -16.51
C LYS A 118 8.63 -4.38 -17.59
N ILE A 119 7.35 -4.35 -17.19
CA ILE A 119 6.23 -4.29 -18.14
C ILE A 119 6.33 -3.03 -19.00
N LEU A 120 6.61 -1.87 -18.39
CA LEU A 120 6.78 -0.61 -19.12
C LEU A 120 7.97 -0.64 -20.09
N GLY A 121 9.09 -1.25 -19.69
CA GLY A 121 10.26 -1.40 -20.56
C GLY A 121 10.04 -2.31 -21.76
N SER A 122 9.00 -3.14 -21.75
CA SER A 122 8.67 -4.10 -22.81
C SER A 122 7.70 -3.52 -23.85
N ILE A 123 7.31 -2.25 -23.70
CA ILE A 123 6.45 -1.56 -24.65
C ILE A 123 7.28 -1.25 -25.90
N GLU A 124 6.99 -1.95 -27.00
CA GLU A 124 7.52 -1.62 -28.31
C GLU A 124 6.92 -0.28 -28.76
N ILE A 125 7.78 0.73 -28.86
CA ILE A 125 7.42 2.01 -29.44
C ILE A 125 7.49 1.81 -30.95
N GLU A 126 6.34 1.61 -31.59
CA GLU A 126 6.26 1.77 -33.04
C GLU A 126 6.69 3.21 -33.36
N PRO A 127 7.69 3.41 -34.24
CA PRO A 127 8.06 4.76 -34.63
C PRO A 127 6.85 5.38 -35.33
N GLU A 128 6.26 6.42 -34.72
CA GLU A 128 5.38 7.32 -35.47
C GLU A 128 6.21 7.86 -36.64
N GLU A 129 5.83 7.49 -37.86
CA GLU A 129 6.28 8.19 -39.05
C GLU A 129 5.84 9.65 -38.91
N VAL A 130 6.79 10.49 -38.49
CA VAL A 130 6.64 11.94 -38.56
C VAL A 130 6.52 12.28 -40.04
N THR A 131 5.28 12.33 -40.55
CA THR A 131 4.98 12.84 -41.87
C THR A 131 5.34 14.32 -41.89
N ALA A 132 6.58 14.61 -42.28
CA ALA A 132 7.07 15.93 -42.54
C ALA A 132 6.28 16.53 -43.73
N ALA A 133 5.25 17.33 -43.43
CA ALA A 133 4.66 18.22 -44.42
C ALA A 133 5.26 19.63 -44.28
N PRO A 134 6.11 20.10 -45.20
CA PRO A 134 6.57 21.47 -45.20
C PRO A 134 5.49 22.38 -45.79
N LYS A 135 4.73 23.09 -44.96
CA LYS A 135 3.98 24.28 -45.43
C LYS A 135 4.89 25.51 -45.37
N LYS A 136 5.43 25.87 -46.53
CA LYS A 136 5.94 27.22 -46.81
C LYS A 136 4.84 28.23 -46.50
N VAL A 137 5.03 29.05 -45.46
CA VAL A 137 4.29 30.31 -45.30
C VAL A 137 5.08 31.39 -46.02
N SER A 138 4.56 31.85 -47.15
CA SER A 138 5.06 33.02 -47.86
C SER A 138 4.96 34.25 -46.94
N LYS A 139 6.10 34.92 -46.72
CA LYS A 139 6.14 36.21 -46.04
C LYS A 139 5.39 37.25 -46.87
N LYS A 140 4.37 37.86 -46.28
CA LYS A 140 3.85 39.18 -46.69
C LYS A 140 4.99 40.19 -46.63
N SER A 141 5.38 40.75 -47.77
CA SER A 141 6.06 42.04 -47.84
C SER A 141 5.04 43.10 -48.28
N LYS A 142 4.51 43.81 -47.28
CA LYS A 142 3.92 45.15 -47.43
C LYS A 142 5.06 46.16 -47.30
N LYS A 143 5.29 46.99 -48.33
CA LYS A 143 5.88 48.35 -48.30
C LYS A 143 5.46 49.01 -49.63
N THR A 144 4.60 50.04 -49.59
CA THR A 144 4.96 51.47 -49.72
C THR A 144 5.59 51.71 -51.10
N GLU A 145 4.94 52.33 -52.07
CA GLU A 145 4.44 53.71 -52.13
C GLU A 145 3.48 53.84 -53.33
#